data_AF-A0A656Z6S0-F1
#
_entry.id   AF-A0A656Z6S0-F1
#
_cell.length_a   1.000
_cell.length_b   1.000
_cell.length_c   1.000
_cell.angle_alpha   90.00
_cell.angle_beta   90.00
_cell.angle_gamma   90.00
#
_symmetry.space_group_name_H-M   'P 1'
#
loop_
_entity.id
_entity.type
_entity.pdbx_description
1 polymer ?
#
loop_
_entity_poly.entity_id
_entity_poly.type
_entity_poly.pdbx_seq_one_letter_code
_entity_poly.pdbx_strand_id
1 'polypeptide(L)'
;MDEVRRAAREEIKNGAQFIKIMANGGVASPNDPIHVLQYSREEICAIVEEAENYGLYVAAHTYSDASIRRAVECGVKSLEHCNLITPETARLAAKAGAVACPDARCL
;
A
#
# COMPACT_ATOMS: atom_id res chain seq x y z
N MET A 1 21.10 -6.97 2.42
CA MET A 1 20.10 -5.95 2.78
C MET A 1 18.81 -6.32 2.07
N ASP A 2 17.67 -6.18 2.75
CA ASP A 2 16.35 -6.38 2.17
C ASP A 2 16.09 -5.32 1.08
N GLU A 3 15.77 -5.73 -0.15
CA GLU A 3 15.74 -4.86 -1.34
C GLU A 3 14.71 -3.74 -1.20
N VAL A 4 13.56 -4.03 -0.60
CA VAL A 4 12.49 -3.05 -0.39
C VAL A 4 12.87 -1.97 0.63
N ARG A 5 13.67 -2.32 1.64
CA ARG A 5 14.18 -1.35 2.61
C ARG A 5 15.19 -0.40 1.97
N ARG A 6 16.07 -0.95 1.11
CA ARG A 6 17.01 -0.13 0.35
C ARG A 6 16.27 0.86 -0.55
N ALA A 7 15.28 0.39 -1.31
CA ALA A 7 14.48 1.24 -2.18
C ALA A 7 13.72 2.34 -1.40
N ALA A 8 13.07 1.99 -0.29
CA ALA A 8 12.37 2.96 0.55
C ALA A 8 13.32 4.05 1.07
N ARG A 9 14.50 3.67 1.58
CA ARG A 9 15.51 4.64 2.04
C ARG A 9 16.05 5.52 0.93
N GLU A 10 16.21 4.98 -0.28
CA GLU A 10 16.65 5.75 -1.45
C GLU A 10 15.61 6.82 -1.83
N GLU A 11 14.32 6.47 -1.89
CA GLU A 11 13.25 7.42 -2.17
C GLU A 11 13.12 8.49 -1.07
N ILE A 12 13.20 8.09 0.20
CA ILE A 12 13.20 9.02 1.34
C ILE A 12 14.37 10.00 1.23
N LYS A 13 15.57 9.50 0.93
CA LYS A 13 16.77 10.33 0.73
C LYS A 13 16.60 11.31 -0.43
N ASN A 14 15.86 10.93 -1.47
CA ASN A 14 15.56 11.78 -2.62
C ASN A 14 14.44 12.79 -2.36
N GLY A 15 13.87 12.84 -1.14
CA GLY A 15 12.89 13.84 -0.73
C GLY A 15 11.43 13.39 -0.87
N ALA A 16 11.17 12.09 -0.98
CA ALA A 16 9.81 11.56 -0.94
C ALA A 16 9.10 11.96 0.36
N GLN A 17 7.83 12.36 0.25
CA GLN A 17 6.98 12.73 1.40
C GLN A 17 6.13 11.56 1.93
N PHE A 18 6.10 10.47 1.18
CA PHE A 18 5.48 9.19 1.51
C PHE A 18 6.03 8.14 0.53
N ILE A 19 5.85 6.86 0.84
CA ILE A 19 6.22 5.77 -0.07
C ILE A 19 4.97 5.21 -0.73
N LYS A 20 5.00 5.07 -2.06
CA LYS A 20 3.92 4.45 -2.84
C LYS A 20 4.31 3.01 -3.20
N ILE A 21 3.41 2.07 -2.93
CA ILE A 21 3.55 0.66 -3.32
C ILE A 21 2.37 0.18 -4.16
N MET A 22 2.59 -0.91 -4.90
CA MET A 22 1.55 -1.66 -5.62
C MET A 22 1.24 -2.95 -4.85
N ALA A 23 0.12 -3.01 -4.13
CA ALA A 23 -0.21 -4.15 -3.27
C ALA A 23 -1.05 -5.23 -3.98
N ASN A 24 -1.55 -4.95 -5.18
CA ASN A 24 -2.14 -5.92 -6.10
C ASN A 24 -2.06 -5.40 -7.55
N GLY A 25 -2.42 -6.24 -8.51
CA GLY A 25 -2.42 -5.89 -9.94
C GLY A 25 -3.27 -4.67 -10.34
N GLY A 26 -2.85 -4.00 -11.40
CA GLY A 26 -3.49 -2.81 -11.95
C GLY A 26 -4.52 -3.09 -13.06
N VAL A 27 -5.16 -2.01 -13.53
CA VAL A 27 -5.98 -2.01 -14.76
C VAL A 27 -5.12 -1.61 -15.97
N ALA A 28 -4.10 -0.77 -15.75
CA ALA A 28 -3.29 -0.17 -16.81
C ALA A 28 -2.01 -0.95 -17.13
N SER A 29 -1.72 -2.04 -16.42
CA SER A 29 -0.53 -2.86 -16.68
C SER A 29 -0.89 -4.20 -17.35
N PRO A 30 -0.02 -4.68 -18.26
CA PRO A 30 -0.39 -5.73 -19.22
C PRO A 30 -0.42 -7.14 -18.61
N ASN A 31 0.28 -7.37 -17.50
CA ASN A 31 0.63 -8.72 -17.02
C ASN A 31 0.31 -8.95 -15.53
N ASP A 32 -0.45 -8.06 -14.89
CA ASP A 32 -0.78 -8.13 -13.46
C ASP A 32 -2.30 -8.00 -13.24
N PRO A 33 -3.05 -9.12 -13.35
CA PRO A 33 -4.49 -9.11 -13.14
C PRO A 33 -4.91 -8.52 -11.80
N ILE A 34 -6.04 -7.81 -11.79
CA ILE A 34 -6.56 -7.04 -10.63
C ILE A 34 -6.75 -7.86 -9.34
N HIS A 35 -6.83 -9.18 -9.40
CA HIS A 35 -7.01 -10.02 -8.22
C HIS A 35 -5.70 -10.55 -7.62
N VAL A 36 -4.58 -10.42 -8.34
CA VAL A 36 -3.27 -10.94 -7.92
C VAL A 36 -2.66 -10.02 -6.88
N LEU A 37 -2.32 -10.59 -5.73
CA LEU A 37 -1.63 -9.88 -4.65
C LEU A 37 -0.14 -9.71 -5.00
N GLN A 38 0.38 -8.52 -4.74
CA GLN A 38 1.78 -8.18 -4.94
C GLN A 38 2.42 -7.88 -3.59
N TYR A 39 3.72 -8.17 -3.48
CA TYR A 39 4.47 -8.23 -2.23
C TYR A 39 3.98 -9.28 -1.22
N SER A 40 4.94 -9.85 -0.50
CA SER A 40 4.74 -10.57 0.75
C SER A 40 4.34 -9.60 1.88
N ARG A 41 3.85 -10.15 3.00
CA ARG A 41 3.53 -9.29 4.16
C ARG A 41 4.81 -8.73 4.76
N GLU A 42 5.87 -9.52 4.77
CA GLU A 42 7.18 -9.16 5.29
C GLU A 42 7.76 -7.95 4.55
N GLU A 43 7.65 -7.93 3.22
CA GLU A 43 8.07 -6.78 2.40
C GLU A 43 7.23 -5.53 2.68
N ILE A 44 5.89 -5.65 2.78
CA ILE A 44 5.04 -4.50 3.07
C ILE A 44 5.36 -3.94 4.47
N CYS A 45 5.46 -4.81 5.48
CA CYS A 45 5.83 -4.41 6.84
C CYS A 45 7.21 -3.74 6.88
N ALA A 46 8.19 -4.26 6.11
CA ALA A 46 9.51 -3.67 6.01
C ALA A 46 9.45 -2.25 5.42
N ILE A 47 8.66 -2.03 4.36
CA ILE A 47 8.49 -0.70 3.76
C ILE A 47 7.80 0.26 4.73
N VAL A 48 6.75 -0.20 5.41
CA VAL A 48 6.03 0.59 6.42
C VAL A 48 6.97 1.00 7.55
N GLU A 49 7.77 0.08 8.07
CA GLU A 49 8.75 0.38 9.12
C GLU A 49 9.76 1.45 8.68
N GLU A 50 10.30 1.37 7.45
CA GLU A 50 11.24 2.38 6.96
C GLU A 50 10.59 3.76 6.78
N ALA A 51 9.34 3.82 6.30
CA ALA A 51 8.60 5.06 6.19
C ALA A 51 8.31 5.67 7.58
N GLU A 52 7.84 4.86 8.53
CA GLU A 52 7.52 5.29 9.89
C GLU A 52 8.76 5.76 10.67
N ASN A 53 9.91 5.09 10.50
CA ASN A 53 11.18 5.51 11.10
C ASN A 53 11.62 6.92 10.67
N TYR A 54 11.12 7.41 9.52
CA TYR A 54 11.35 8.76 9.03
C TYR A 54 10.15 9.71 9.27
N GLY A 55 9.13 9.27 10.01
CA GLY A 55 7.92 10.05 10.26
C GLY A 55 7.00 10.20 9.04
N LEU A 56 7.16 9.33 8.04
CA LEU A 56 6.33 9.29 6.84
C LEU A 56 5.34 8.12 6.90
N TYR A 57 4.55 7.95 5.84
CA TYR A 57 3.59 6.86 5.72
C TYR A 57 3.69 6.17 4.36
N VAL A 58 2.98 5.05 4.24
CA VAL A 58 2.84 4.30 2.99
C VAL A 58 1.45 4.51 2.40
N ALA A 59 1.42 4.77 1.10
CA ALA A 59 0.25 4.70 0.24
C ALA A 59 0.31 3.41 -0.57
N ALA A 60 -0.78 2.64 -0.65
CA ALA A 60 -0.83 1.40 -1.42
C ALA A 60 -1.95 1.45 -2.46
N HIS A 61 -1.58 1.13 -3.70
CA HIS A 61 -2.55 0.78 -4.73
C HIS A 61 -3.27 -0.51 -4.36
N THR A 62 -4.61 -0.44 -4.25
CA THR A 62 -5.44 -1.56 -3.80
C THR A 62 -6.79 -1.62 -4.53
N TYR A 63 -7.15 -2.76 -5.10
CA TYR A 63 -8.48 -3.01 -5.66
C TYR A 63 -9.26 -4.05 -4.87
N SER A 64 -8.68 -5.25 -4.70
CA SER A 64 -9.36 -6.39 -4.09
C SER A 64 -9.44 -6.27 -2.57
N ASP A 65 -10.53 -6.77 -1.98
CA ASP A 65 -10.72 -6.78 -0.53
C ASP A 65 -9.54 -7.43 0.22
N ALA A 66 -9.00 -8.53 -0.33
CA ALA A 66 -7.84 -9.21 0.23
C ALA A 66 -6.57 -8.34 0.26
N SER A 67 -6.35 -7.52 -0.77
CA SER A 67 -5.22 -6.59 -0.83
C SER A 67 -5.39 -5.46 0.18
N ILE A 68 -6.59 -4.87 0.23
CA ILE A 68 -6.92 -3.78 1.16
C ILE A 68 -6.75 -4.24 2.60
N ARG A 69 -7.32 -5.41 2.95
CA ARG A 69 -7.21 -5.98 4.29
C ARG A 69 -5.75 -6.22 4.66
N ARG A 70 -4.97 -6.83 3.76
CA ARG A 70 -3.54 -7.08 3.98
C ARG A 70 -2.77 -5.78 4.20
N ALA A 71 -2.98 -4.77 3.36
CA ALA A 71 -2.31 -3.48 3.46
C ALA A 71 -2.59 -2.81 4.81
N VAL A 72 -3.86 -2.82 5.25
CA VAL A 72 -4.27 -2.28 6.57
C VAL A 72 -3.60 -3.04 7.71
N GLU A 73 -3.61 -4.38 7.68
CA GLU A 73 -2.98 -5.21 8.71
C GLU A 73 -1.45 -5.00 8.79
N CYS A 74 -0.81 -4.63 7.67
CA CYS A 74 0.62 -4.31 7.61
C CYS A 74 0.93 -2.84 7.96
N GLY A 75 -0.07 -2.00 8.24
CA GLY A 75 0.13 -0.62 8.71
C GLY A 75 0.06 0.47 7.63
N VAL A 76 -0.31 0.16 6.39
CA VAL A 76 -0.51 1.16 5.33
C VAL A 76 -1.60 2.17 5.73
N LYS A 77 -1.35 3.46 5.46
CA LYS A 77 -2.24 4.57 5.89
C LYS A 77 -3.10 5.16 4.77
N SER A 78 -2.63 5.16 3.53
CA SER A 78 -3.42 5.62 2.38
C SER A 78 -3.72 4.45 1.45
N LEU A 79 -5.01 4.18 1.22
CA LEU A 79 -5.49 3.06 0.43
C LEU A 79 -6.09 3.62 -0.86
N GLU A 80 -5.39 3.41 -1.97
CA GLU A 80 -5.78 3.98 -3.26
C GLU A 80 -6.80 3.08 -3.97
N HIS A 81 -7.77 3.69 -4.66
CA HIS A 81 -8.86 3.06 -5.41
C HIS A 81 -9.93 2.36 -4.56
N CYS A 82 -9.60 1.27 -3.88
CA CYS A 82 -10.49 0.51 -2.99
C CYS A 82 -11.82 0.03 -3.62
N ASN A 83 -11.91 -0.12 -4.94
CA ASN A 83 -13.20 -0.33 -5.63
C ASN A 83 -13.97 -1.59 -5.18
N LEU A 84 -13.27 -2.63 -4.71
CA LEU A 84 -13.88 -3.91 -4.32
C LEU A 84 -13.82 -4.14 -2.81
N ILE A 85 -13.70 -3.07 -2.00
CA ILE A 85 -13.70 -3.17 -0.54
C ILE A 85 -15.03 -3.71 0.00
N THR A 86 -14.97 -4.62 0.98
CA THR A 86 -16.15 -5.10 1.70
C THR A 86 -16.45 -4.25 2.94
N PRO A 87 -17.68 -4.27 3.47
CA PRO A 87 -18.02 -3.55 4.70
C PRO A 87 -17.18 -3.97 5.92
N GLU A 88 -16.71 -5.22 5.98
CA GLU A 88 -15.86 -5.70 7.06
C GLU A 88 -14.48 -5.04 7.00
N THR A 89 -13.83 -5.10 5.85
CA THR A 89 -12.52 -4.51 5.62
C THR A 89 -12.56 -2.98 5.73
N ALA A 90 -13.64 -2.34 5.29
CA ALA A 90 -13.84 -0.90 5.49
C ALA A 90 -13.87 -0.50 6.97
N ARG A 91 -14.55 -1.29 7.82
CA ARG A 91 -14.54 -1.07 9.28
C ARG A 91 -13.16 -1.29 9.90
N LEU A 92 -12.44 -2.29 9.42
CA LEU A 92 -11.05 -2.54 9.85
C LEU A 92 -10.14 -1.35 9.48
N ALA A 93 -10.21 -0.86 8.25
CA ALA A 93 -9.45 0.29 7.76
C ALA A 93 -9.73 1.53 8.61
N ALA A 94 -11.01 1.84 8.86
CA ALA A 94 -11.42 2.96 9.71
C ALA A 94 -10.86 2.82 11.14
N LYS A 95 -10.92 1.62 11.73
CA LYS A 95 -10.38 1.35 13.08
C LYS A 95 -8.86 1.53 13.13
N ALA A 96 -8.14 1.16 12.07
CA ALA A 96 -6.69 1.31 11.95
C ALA A 96 -6.23 2.74 11.60
N GLY A 97 -7.17 3.66 11.37
CA GLY A 97 -6.90 5.03 10.95
C GLY A 97 -6.37 5.13 9.52
N ALA A 98 -6.66 4.14 8.66
CA ALA A 98 -6.34 4.22 7.24
C ALA A 98 -7.42 5.01 6.49
N VAL A 99 -7.00 5.76 5.47
CA VAL A 99 -7.86 6.61 4.64
C VAL A 99 -7.97 6.00 3.25
N ALA A 100 -9.19 5.93 2.72
CA ALA A 100 -9.44 5.50 1.35
C ALA A 100 -9.44 6.70 0.40
N CYS A 101 -8.77 6.55 -0.74
CA CYS A 101 -8.63 7.55 -1.80
C CYS A 101 -9.19 6.98 -3.13
N PRO A 102 -10.51 7.10 -3.40
CA PRO A 102 -11.17 6.39 -4.49
C PRO A 102 -10.70 6.81 -5.90
N ASP A 103 -10.46 8.11 -6.10
CA ASP A 103 -10.15 8.72 -7.41
C ASP A 103 -8.65 8.95 -7.64
N ALA A 104 -7.80 8.33 -6.82
CA ALA A 104 -6.36 8.50 -6.92
C ALA A 104 -5.84 8.09 -8.30
N ARG A 105 -5.03 8.95 -8.93
CA ARG A 105 -4.34 8.59 -10.17
C ARG A 105 -3.00 7.94 -9.82
N CYS A 106 -2.85 6.68 -10.16
CA CYS A 106 -1.58 5.96 -10.14
C CYS A 106 -0.88 6.16 -11.50
N LEU A 107 -0.37 7.37 -11.75
CA LEU A 107 0.48 7.70 -12.90
C LEU A 107 1.89 8.06 -12.43
#